data_AF-A0AAU7T3J1-F1
#
_entry.id   AF-A0AAU7T3J1-F1
#
_cell.length_a   1.000
_cell.length_b   1.000
_cell.length_c   1.000
_cell.angle_alpha   90.00
_cell.angle_beta   90.00
_cell.angle_gamma   90.00
#
_symmetry.space_group_name_H-M   'P 1'
#
loop_
_entity.id
_entity.type
_entity.pdbx_description
1 polymer ?
#
loop_
_entity_poly.entity_id
_entity_poly.type
_entity_poly.pdbx_seq_one_letter_code
_entity_poly.pdbx_strand_id
1 'polypeptide(L)'
;MLRALLTAGVTAALLLGPAAPAPAATTSQVTGAYLQITADGVATGRGFEGATHAFAAVAAIYDVTGAPEQRRTADELLDYILRQRPGHMNTDIALQLLRSPYLQGDPRLVGNLEQFLTSLLDLCATRPDTVLRSGDIRTLTGRAELLVGYAQYLEQRSGDRARIEAADTAARAILDRVAALQYTRQEAVQLFRNDRYVGAFPHFVTGDDGTMGTWDVEHWAPAMLSLDQYAAVRALAVGYGRFRTSTYNDAAAAGTRHLLGTTQIDPELVYAGAPAGFPLDGATYEIGEETGEHPYLITYGWSPNAIAQLGTALRAVRDNRVMVPQSPAWQAAYWRGTPPRSVLAPGLFWLGLDAKVRYTHRFIEATQLPVGAGFPWLDLERTTFPGTGDDPVRRDGWYDGSGRGAMSAVYSRLAMTGYVQSGGRDVDLLNRAGHWWERMVVRS
;
A
#
# COMPACT_ATOMS: atom_id res chain seq x y z
N MET A 1 69.71 -0.94 53.15
CA MET A 1 68.67 -1.41 52.20
C MET A 1 67.57 -0.36 52.21
N LEU A 2 67.43 0.39 51.10
CA LEU A 2 66.29 0.31 50.18
C LEU A 2 64.95 0.66 50.85
N ARG A 3 64.01 1.39 50.26
CA ARG A 3 63.86 2.20 49.04
C ARG A 3 62.35 2.55 49.07
N ALA A 4 61.98 3.67 48.46
CA ALA A 4 60.68 3.87 47.81
C ALA A 4 59.42 3.97 48.70
N LEU A 5 58.94 5.21 48.92
CA LEU A 5 57.76 5.79 48.23
C LEU A 5 57.16 6.96 49.03
N LEU A 6 57.85 8.09 48.97
CA LEU A 6 57.21 9.41 48.93
C LEU A 6 56.83 9.69 47.48
N THR A 7 55.79 10.50 47.26
CA THR A 7 55.29 11.08 45.98
C THR A 7 54.23 10.29 45.20
N ALA A 8 52.95 10.52 45.51
CA ALA A 8 51.84 10.40 44.55
C ALA A 8 50.56 11.12 45.06
N GLY A 9 50.64 12.42 45.35
CA GLY A 9 49.48 13.14 45.91
C GLY A 9 49.19 14.55 45.38
N VAL A 10 50.03 15.14 44.52
CA VAL A 10 49.89 16.57 44.15
C VAL A 10 49.98 16.87 42.65
N THR A 11 49.98 15.86 41.76
CA THR A 11 50.06 16.07 40.30
C THR A 11 48.87 15.47 39.55
N ALA A 12 47.65 15.91 39.88
CA ALA A 12 46.45 15.63 39.08
C ALA A 12 45.66 16.89 38.70
N ALA A 13 46.28 18.07 38.75
CA ALA A 13 45.61 19.36 38.51
C ALA A 13 46.07 20.13 37.26
N LEU A 14 46.85 19.53 36.33
CA LEU A 14 47.46 20.29 35.21
C LEU A 14 47.39 19.63 33.82
N LEU A 15 46.35 18.86 33.50
CA LEU A 15 46.10 18.36 32.13
C LEU A 15 44.67 18.57 31.62
N LEU A 16 44.00 19.65 32.04
CA LEU A 16 42.82 20.17 31.35
C LEU A 16 43.28 21.20 30.32
N GLY A 17 43.72 20.72 29.15
CA GLY A 17 43.80 21.56 27.97
C GLY A 17 42.40 22.07 27.59
N PRO A 18 42.29 23.20 26.87
CA PRO A 18 40.99 23.67 26.40
C PRO A 18 40.31 22.53 25.64
N ALA A 19 39.08 22.21 26.02
CA ALA A 19 38.27 21.24 25.31
C ALA A 19 38.31 21.62 23.82
N ALA A 20 38.74 20.67 22.98
CA ALA A 20 38.66 20.83 21.54
C ALA A 20 37.23 21.30 21.23
N PRO A 21 37.04 22.38 20.44
CA PRO A 21 35.72 22.79 20.04
C PRO A 21 35.03 21.55 19.47
N ALA A 22 33.84 21.22 20.01
CA ALA A 22 33.02 20.16 19.46
C ALA A 22 32.97 20.38 17.94
N PRO A 23 33.27 19.37 17.12
CA PRO A 23 33.16 19.52 15.68
C PRO A 23 31.77 20.10 15.42
N ALA A 24 31.72 21.23 14.71
CA ALA A 24 30.46 21.84 14.33
C ALA A 24 29.60 20.73 13.75
N ALA A 25 28.41 20.50 14.31
CA ALA A 25 27.47 19.55 13.76
C ALA A 25 27.24 20.00 12.32
N THR A 26 27.89 19.33 11.36
CA THR A 26 27.58 19.47 9.95
C THR A 26 26.16 18.95 9.84
N THR A 27 25.19 19.86 9.84
CA THR A 27 23.78 19.53 9.69
C THR A 27 23.63 18.98 8.28
N SER A 28 23.80 17.67 8.14
CA SER A 28 23.80 17.05 6.84
C SER A 28 22.40 17.16 6.26
N GLN A 29 22.25 17.99 5.23
CA GLN A 29 20.93 18.33 4.68
C GLN A 29 20.48 17.23 3.72
N VAL A 30 19.21 16.86 3.78
CA VAL A 30 18.61 15.97 2.78
C VAL A 30 18.60 16.66 1.42
N THR A 31 19.16 15.98 0.42
CA THR A 31 19.27 16.44 -0.99
C THR A 31 18.48 15.55 -1.96
N GLY A 32 17.75 14.57 -1.44
CA GLY A 32 16.90 13.65 -2.18
C GLY A 32 16.88 12.27 -1.53
N ALA A 33 16.24 11.32 -2.20
CA ALA A 33 16.39 9.90 -1.88
C ALA A 33 16.46 9.08 -3.18
N TYR A 34 17.03 7.89 -3.10
CA TYR A 34 17.08 6.95 -4.21
C TYR A 34 15.68 6.38 -4.50
N LEU A 35 15.43 6.03 -5.77
CA LEU A 35 14.20 5.33 -6.17
C LEU A 35 14.35 3.82 -6.04
N GLN A 36 15.58 3.33 -6.15
CA GLN A 36 15.85 1.92 -6.21
C GLN A 36 17.24 1.62 -5.65
N ILE A 37 17.37 0.48 -4.98
CA ILE A 37 18.65 -0.17 -4.76
C ILE A 37 18.59 -1.50 -5.51
N THR A 38 19.46 -1.68 -6.49
CA THR A 38 19.59 -2.94 -7.24
C THR A 38 20.18 -4.04 -6.36
N ALA A 39 20.10 -5.29 -6.81
CA ALA A 39 20.54 -6.46 -6.07
C ALA A 39 22.05 -6.49 -5.76
N ASP A 40 22.85 -5.88 -6.63
CA ASP A 40 24.27 -5.65 -6.46
C ASP A 40 24.57 -4.43 -5.55
N GLY A 41 23.56 -3.82 -4.95
CA GLY A 41 23.70 -2.72 -4.00
C GLY A 41 23.81 -1.33 -4.63
N VAL A 42 23.68 -1.22 -5.95
CA VAL A 42 23.77 0.08 -6.64
C VAL A 42 22.48 0.88 -6.42
N ALA A 43 22.61 2.03 -5.79
CA ALA A 43 21.51 2.94 -5.58
C ALA A 43 21.29 3.84 -6.81
N THR A 44 20.08 3.86 -7.36
CA THR A 44 19.73 4.58 -8.60
C THR A 44 18.51 5.47 -8.43
N GLY A 45 18.34 6.42 -9.37
CA GLY A 45 17.20 7.33 -9.39
C GLY A 45 17.15 8.28 -8.19
N ARG A 46 18.30 8.83 -7.78
CA ARG A 46 18.37 9.88 -6.75
C ARG A 46 17.52 11.08 -7.16
N GLY A 47 16.62 11.51 -6.29
CA GLY A 47 15.96 12.81 -6.46
C GLY A 47 14.64 12.95 -5.73
N PHE A 48 13.78 13.78 -6.31
CA PHE A 48 12.48 14.16 -5.77
C PHE A 48 11.52 12.98 -5.59
N GLU A 49 11.44 12.09 -6.59
CA GLU A 49 10.48 10.98 -6.58
C GLU A 49 10.82 9.93 -5.51
N GLY A 50 12.11 9.59 -5.33
CA GLY A 50 12.53 8.75 -4.21
C GLY A 50 12.18 9.38 -2.87
N ALA A 51 12.34 10.70 -2.74
CA ALA A 51 12.07 11.43 -1.50
C ALA A 51 10.58 11.40 -1.13
N THR A 52 9.66 11.50 -2.09
CA THR A 52 8.21 11.43 -1.80
C THR A 52 7.79 10.03 -1.34
N HIS A 53 8.37 8.97 -1.92
CA HIS A 53 8.12 7.60 -1.47
C HIS A 53 8.68 7.32 -0.08
N ALA A 54 9.92 7.76 0.18
CA ALA A 54 10.55 7.64 1.49
C ALA A 54 9.77 8.40 2.56
N PHE A 55 9.36 9.64 2.28
CA PHE A 55 8.55 10.44 3.19
C PHE A 55 7.26 9.70 3.59
N ALA A 56 6.51 9.19 2.60
CA ALA A 56 5.25 8.50 2.86
C ALA A 56 5.45 7.24 3.72
N ALA A 57 6.49 6.46 3.45
CA ALA A 57 6.77 5.26 4.22
C ALA A 57 7.24 5.57 5.65
N VAL A 58 8.20 6.49 5.82
CA VAL A 58 8.74 6.86 7.14
C VAL A 58 7.68 7.53 8.01
N ALA A 59 6.83 8.39 7.45
CA ALA A 59 5.72 8.99 8.20
C ALA A 59 4.70 7.93 8.66
N ALA A 60 4.40 6.92 7.83
CA ALA A 60 3.51 5.83 8.22
C ALA A 60 4.12 4.94 9.32
N ILE A 61 5.42 4.67 9.23
CA ILE A 61 6.19 3.97 10.26
C ILE A 61 6.11 4.76 11.58
N TYR A 62 6.39 6.07 11.54
CA TYR A 62 6.36 6.95 12.71
C TYR A 62 4.98 7.00 13.39
N ASP A 63 3.88 7.00 12.61
CA ASP A 63 2.52 6.98 13.16
C ASP A 63 2.26 5.78 14.09
N VAL A 64 3.05 4.70 13.98
CA VAL A 64 2.95 3.52 14.83
C VAL A 64 4.02 3.49 15.92
N THR A 65 5.28 3.74 15.54
CA THR A 65 6.43 3.55 16.44
C THR A 65 6.64 4.74 17.39
N GLY A 66 6.27 5.95 16.97
CA GLY A 66 6.61 7.20 17.66
C GLY A 66 8.12 7.49 17.72
N ALA A 67 8.96 6.80 16.94
CA ALA A 67 10.41 6.93 17.08
C ALA A 67 10.92 8.31 16.61
N PRO A 68 11.70 9.05 17.44
CA PRO A 68 12.15 10.40 17.11
C PRO A 68 13.01 10.52 15.85
N GLU A 69 13.79 9.48 15.52
CA GLU A 69 14.65 9.46 14.33
C GLU A 69 13.83 9.40 13.04
N GLN A 70 12.77 8.59 13.02
CA GLN A 70 11.85 8.50 11.89
C GLN A 70 11.10 9.81 11.68
N ARG A 71 10.66 10.46 12.76
CA ARG A 71 10.09 11.81 12.67
C ARG A 71 11.07 12.80 12.04
N ARG A 72 12.31 12.85 12.54
CA ARG A 72 13.34 13.74 12.02
C ARG A 72 13.56 13.51 10.53
N THR A 73 13.71 12.25 10.11
CA THR A 73 13.91 11.88 8.71
C THR A 73 12.69 12.26 7.85
N ALA A 74 11.47 12.06 8.34
CA ALA A 74 10.26 12.48 7.64
C ALA A 74 10.17 14.02 7.50
N ASP A 75 10.47 14.77 8.56
CA ASP A 75 10.48 16.24 8.55
C ASP A 75 11.52 16.77 7.54
N GLU A 76 12.73 16.21 7.50
CA GLU A 76 13.78 16.64 6.57
C GLU A 76 13.48 16.28 5.11
N LEU A 77 12.86 15.12 4.87
CA LEU A 77 12.38 14.73 3.54
C LEU A 77 11.27 15.68 3.08
N LEU A 78 10.33 16.02 3.98
CA LEU A 78 9.26 16.98 3.70
C LEU A 78 9.83 18.37 3.38
N ASP A 79 10.80 18.84 4.15
CA ASP A 79 11.47 20.12 3.90
C ASP A 79 12.19 20.13 2.54
N TYR A 80 12.83 19.02 2.16
CA TYR A 80 13.40 18.88 0.82
C TYR A 80 12.31 18.95 -0.26
N ILE A 81 11.23 18.18 -0.12
CA ILE A 81 10.11 18.13 -1.07
C ILE A 81 9.50 19.54 -1.25
N LEU A 82 9.19 20.23 -0.16
CA LEU A 82 8.54 21.54 -0.19
C LEU A 82 9.49 22.66 -0.62
N ARG A 83 10.80 22.55 -0.37
CA ARG A 83 11.77 23.49 -0.97
C ARG A 83 11.83 23.35 -2.50
N GLN A 84 11.77 22.12 -3.01
CA GLN A 84 11.77 21.88 -4.46
C GLN A 84 10.44 22.24 -5.11
N ARG A 85 9.32 21.97 -4.43
CA ARG A 85 7.95 22.20 -4.90
C ARG A 85 7.05 22.64 -3.73
N PRO A 86 6.95 23.96 -3.44
CA PRO A 86 6.25 24.46 -2.26
C PRO A 86 4.79 24.04 -2.13
N GLY A 87 4.06 23.93 -3.24
CA GLY A 87 2.67 23.49 -3.29
C GLY A 87 2.49 22.00 -3.58
N HIS A 88 3.52 21.15 -3.39
CA HIS A 88 3.39 19.74 -3.73
C HIS A 88 2.35 19.04 -2.85
N MET A 89 1.33 18.50 -3.50
CA MET A 89 0.35 17.61 -2.92
C MET A 89 -0.10 16.64 -4.01
N ASN A 90 -0.22 15.36 -3.65
CA ASN A 90 -0.84 14.34 -4.48
C ASN A 90 -1.83 13.55 -3.63
N THR A 91 -2.64 12.70 -4.27
CA THR A 91 -3.68 11.93 -3.59
C THR A 91 -3.13 11.04 -2.47
N ASP A 92 -1.96 10.43 -2.65
CA ASP A 92 -1.35 9.55 -1.66
C ASP A 92 -0.93 10.31 -0.39
N ILE A 93 -0.23 11.44 -0.55
CA ILE A 93 0.17 12.32 0.57
C ILE A 93 -1.06 12.91 1.25
N ALA A 94 -2.05 13.34 0.47
CA ALA A 94 -3.29 13.91 1.00
C ALA A 94 -4.05 12.89 1.86
N LEU A 95 -4.23 11.66 1.36
CA LEU A 95 -4.86 10.56 2.11
C LEU A 95 -4.10 10.24 3.39
N GLN A 96 -2.77 10.24 3.34
CA GLN A 96 -1.94 10.00 4.52
C GLN A 96 -2.08 11.12 5.55
N LEU A 97 -2.07 12.38 5.11
CA LEU A 97 -2.31 13.52 6.00
C LEU A 97 -3.67 13.43 6.68
N LEU A 98 -4.74 13.05 5.97
CA LEU A 98 -6.06 12.89 6.59
C LEU A 98 -6.10 11.80 7.68
N ARG A 99 -5.15 10.85 7.66
CA ARG A 99 -5.09 9.71 8.60
C ARG A 99 -4.07 9.91 9.73
N SER A 100 -3.03 10.70 9.50
CA SER A 100 -1.89 10.89 10.42
C SER A 100 -2.07 12.15 11.29
N PRO A 101 -2.23 12.02 12.62
CA PRO A 101 -2.25 13.17 13.52
C PRO A 101 -0.94 13.99 13.47
N TYR A 102 0.19 13.33 13.20
CA TYR A 102 1.48 13.98 13.04
C TYR A 102 1.48 14.91 11.83
N LEU A 103 1.09 14.42 10.66
CA LEU A 103 1.08 15.23 9.43
C LEU A 103 0.03 16.36 9.47
N GLN A 104 -1.08 16.15 10.18
CA GLN A 104 -2.08 17.21 10.41
C GLN A 104 -1.53 18.38 11.24
N GLY A 105 -0.43 18.18 11.96
CA GLY A 105 0.26 19.24 12.70
C GLY A 105 1.12 20.15 11.83
N ASP A 106 1.41 19.80 10.58
CA ASP A 106 2.21 20.64 9.68
C ASP A 106 1.31 21.61 8.88
N PRO A 107 1.36 22.93 9.16
CA PRO A 107 0.49 23.91 8.51
C PRO A 107 0.74 24.05 7.01
N ARG A 108 1.95 23.72 6.53
CA ARG A 108 2.30 23.78 5.09
C ARG A 108 1.56 22.69 4.34
N LEU A 109 1.57 21.47 4.88
CA LEU A 109 0.84 20.35 4.29
C LEU A 109 -0.68 20.55 4.35
N VAL A 110 -1.21 21.11 5.45
CA VAL A 110 -2.63 21.46 5.56
C VAL A 110 -3.00 22.53 4.50
N GLY A 111 -2.20 23.58 4.34
CA GLY A 111 -2.43 24.57 3.29
C GLY A 111 -2.41 23.97 1.88
N ASN A 112 -1.45 23.09 1.61
CA ASN A 112 -1.37 22.37 0.33
C ASN A 112 -2.55 21.42 0.10
N LEU A 113 -3.06 20.77 1.15
CA LEU A 113 -4.27 19.94 1.07
C LEU A 113 -5.48 20.78 0.65
N GLU A 114 -5.67 21.93 1.29
CA GLU A 114 -6.79 22.83 1.02
C GLU A 114 -6.76 23.36 -0.43
N GLN A 115 -5.58 23.74 -0.93
CA GLN A 115 -5.42 24.16 -2.32
C GLN A 115 -5.69 23.00 -3.30
N PHE A 116 -5.14 21.82 -3.02
CA PHE A 116 -5.32 20.63 -3.85
C PHE A 116 -6.79 20.21 -3.94
N LEU A 117 -7.50 20.21 -2.81
CA LEU A 117 -8.91 19.84 -2.76
C LEU A 117 -9.83 20.88 -3.37
N THR A 118 -9.53 22.18 -3.20
CA THR A 118 -10.25 23.24 -3.91
C THR A 118 -10.14 23.02 -5.42
N SER A 119 -8.93 22.77 -5.91
CA SER A 119 -8.67 22.53 -7.33
C SER A 119 -9.37 21.25 -7.84
N LEU A 120 -9.39 20.18 -7.03
CA LEU A 120 -10.07 18.93 -7.37
C LEU A 120 -11.59 19.10 -7.42
N LEU A 121 -12.17 19.80 -6.44
CA LEU A 121 -13.61 20.09 -6.40
C LEU A 121 -14.03 20.97 -7.57
N ASP A 122 -13.26 22.01 -7.87
CA ASP A 122 -13.48 22.87 -9.03
C ASP A 122 -13.40 22.08 -10.35
N LEU A 123 -12.44 21.15 -10.45
CA LEU A 123 -12.31 20.26 -11.60
C LEU A 123 -13.52 19.34 -11.75
N CYS A 124 -13.98 18.72 -10.65
CA CYS A 124 -15.19 17.89 -10.63
C CYS A 124 -16.45 18.69 -11.01
N ALA A 125 -16.56 19.94 -10.55
CA ALA A 125 -17.73 20.78 -10.81
C ALA A 125 -17.76 21.33 -12.25
N THR A 126 -16.61 21.74 -12.78
CA THR A 126 -16.54 22.44 -14.08
C THR A 126 -16.25 21.53 -15.26
N ARG A 127 -15.51 20.43 -15.04
CA ARG A 127 -15.08 19.49 -16.08
C ARG A 127 -15.16 18.04 -15.56
N PRO A 128 -16.35 17.56 -15.15
CA PRO A 128 -16.52 16.23 -14.57
C PRO A 128 -16.00 15.11 -15.47
N ASP A 129 -16.16 15.22 -16.79
CA ASP A 129 -15.71 14.19 -17.72
C ASP A 129 -14.18 14.00 -17.74
N THR A 130 -13.42 15.07 -17.47
CA THR A 130 -11.95 14.98 -17.31
C THR A 130 -11.53 14.16 -16.10
N VAL A 131 -12.43 14.01 -15.12
CA VAL A 131 -12.20 13.19 -13.92
C VAL A 131 -12.76 11.78 -14.12
N LEU A 132 -13.95 11.66 -14.71
CA LEU A 132 -14.74 10.43 -14.70
C LEU A 132 -14.49 9.48 -15.89
N ARG A 133 -14.00 10.01 -17.02
CA ARG A 133 -13.96 9.26 -18.29
C ARG A 133 -12.57 8.86 -18.76
N SER A 134 -11.50 9.27 -18.09
CA SER A 134 -10.15 8.93 -18.50
C SER A 134 -9.18 8.73 -17.33
N GLY A 135 -8.18 7.87 -17.55
CA GLY A 135 -7.06 7.65 -16.62
C GLY A 135 -7.06 6.29 -15.93
N ASP A 136 -6.11 6.10 -15.01
CA ASP A 136 -5.95 4.87 -14.20
C ASP A 136 -7.07 4.79 -13.14
N ILE A 137 -7.68 3.61 -12.98
CA ILE A 137 -8.71 3.34 -11.98
C ILE A 137 -8.26 3.66 -10.55
N ARG A 138 -6.98 3.52 -10.23
CA ARG A 138 -6.39 3.89 -8.93
C ARG A 138 -6.42 5.39 -8.68
N THR A 139 -6.26 6.20 -9.73
CA THR A 139 -6.42 7.65 -9.61
C THR A 139 -7.86 8.00 -9.30
N LEU A 140 -8.81 7.37 -10.00
CA LEU A 140 -10.24 7.60 -9.80
C LEU A 140 -10.67 7.19 -8.38
N THR A 141 -10.35 5.97 -7.98
CA THR A 141 -10.70 5.40 -6.67
C THR A 141 -10.00 6.13 -5.52
N GLY A 142 -8.72 6.49 -5.68
CA GLY A 142 -7.99 7.30 -4.70
C GLY A 142 -8.60 8.69 -4.49
N ARG A 143 -9.09 9.35 -5.54
CA ARG A 143 -9.81 10.64 -5.43
C ARG A 143 -11.13 10.48 -4.69
N ALA A 144 -11.90 9.41 -4.95
CA ALA A 144 -13.11 9.13 -4.18
C ALA A 144 -12.80 8.92 -2.68
N GLU A 145 -11.81 8.09 -2.35
CA GLU A 145 -11.39 7.90 -0.96
C GLU A 145 -10.97 9.22 -0.30
N LEU A 146 -10.22 10.05 -1.03
CA LEU A 146 -9.75 11.34 -0.55
C LEU A 146 -10.91 12.28 -0.23
N LEU A 147 -11.89 12.39 -1.12
CA LEU A 147 -13.05 13.26 -0.94
C LEU A 147 -13.94 12.78 0.23
N VAL A 148 -14.15 11.46 0.36
CA VAL A 148 -14.85 10.88 1.52
C VAL A 148 -14.10 11.20 2.82
N GLY A 149 -12.78 11.01 2.84
CA GLY A 149 -11.95 11.30 4.01
C GLY A 149 -11.92 12.80 4.34
N TYR A 150 -11.91 13.67 3.33
CA TYR A 150 -11.93 15.11 3.53
C TYR A 150 -13.24 15.60 4.12
N ALA A 151 -14.37 15.08 3.64
CA ALA A 151 -15.67 15.40 4.21
C ALA A 151 -15.74 15.02 5.70
N GLN A 152 -15.23 13.84 6.08
CA GLN A 152 -15.10 13.42 7.47
C GLN A 152 -14.15 14.33 8.28
N TYR A 153 -13.05 14.75 7.67
CA TYR A 153 -12.09 15.67 8.30
C TYR A 153 -12.73 17.05 8.58
N LEU A 154 -13.53 17.58 7.65
CA LEU A 154 -14.27 18.82 7.84
C LEU A 154 -15.33 18.71 8.93
N GLU A 155 -16.08 17.59 8.96
CA GLU A 155 -17.08 17.30 10.01
C GLU A 155 -16.47 17.37 11.42
N GLN A 156 -15.23 16.91 11.58
CA GLN A 156 -14.53 16.88 12.87
C GLN A 156 -13.93 18.22 13.29
N ARG A 157 -13.77 19.17 12.36
CA ARG A 157 -13.03 20.42 12.59
C ARG A 157 -13.88 21.67 12.42
N SER A 158 -14.26 21.98 11.19
CA SER A 158 -14.91 23.24 10.85
C SER A 158 -16.43 23.13 10.80
N GLY A 159 -16.96 21.95 10.46
CA GLY A 159 -18.37 21.77 10.17
C GLY A 159 -18.84 22.56 8.94
N ASP A 160 -17.92 22.91 8.02
CA ASP A 160 -18.26 23.65 6.79
C ASP A 160 -19.16 22.80 5.88
N ARG A 161 -20.46 23.00 6.04
CA ARG A 161 -21.50 22.22 5.38
C ARG A 161 -21.42 22.30 3.85
N ALA A 162 -21.12 23.48 3.30
CA ALA A 162 -21.06 23.66 1.85
C ALA A 162 -19.90 22.85 1.24
N ARG A 163 -18.74 22.86 1.91
CA ARG A 163 -17.59 22.06 1.47
C ARG A 163 -17.79 20.57 1.67
N ILE A 164 -18.43 20.16 2.78
CA ILE A 164 -18.80 18.76 3.01
C ILE A 164 -19.73 18.26 1.90
N GLU A 165 -20.79 19.02 1.58
CA GLU A 165 -21.74 18.67 0.52
C GLU A 165 -21.09 18.62 -0.86
N ALA A 166 -20.15 19.54 -1.16
CA ALA A 166 -19.39 19.52 -2.40
C ALA A 166 -18.48 18.28 -2.51
N ALA A 167 -17.77 17.94 -1.44
CA ALA A 167 -16.93 16.75 -1.38
C ALA A 167 -17.76 15.46 -1.53
N ASP A 168 -18.92 15.38 -0.87
CA ASP A 168 -19.83 14.24 -0.99
C ASP A 168 -20.40 14.08 -2.39
N THR A 169 -20.79 15.19 -3.02
CA THR A 169 -21.33 15.18 -4.37
C THR A 169 -20.28 14.67 -5.36
N ALA A 170 -19.05 15.19 -5.28
CA ALA A 170 -17.94 14.76 -6.12
C ALA A 170 -17.56 13.29 -5.85
N ALA A 171 -17.49 12.88 -4.59
CA ALA A 171 -17.20 11.49 -4.21
C ALA A 171 -18.24 10.52 -4.76
N ARG A 172 -19.53 10.83 -4.62
CA ARG A 172 -20.63 10.00 -5.16
C ARG A 172 -20.54 9.85 -6.66
N ALA A 173 -20.33 10.95 -7.40
CA ALA A 173 -20.21 10.91 -8.85
C ALA A 173 -19.05 9.99 -9.30
N ILE A 174 -17.92 10.05 -8.60
CA ILE A 174 -16.78 9.17 -8.85
C ILE A 174 -17.10 7.71 -8.49
N LEU A 175 -17.72 7.44 -7.34
CA LEU A 175 -18.07 6.09 -6.89
C LEU A 175 -19.13 5.42 -7.76
N ASP A 176 -20.15 6.17 -8.19
CA ASP A 176 -21.16 5.72 -9.15
C ASP A 176 -20.47 5.28 -10.44
N ARG A 177 -19.49 6.06 -10.90
CA ARG A 177 -18.69 5.71 -12.06
C ARG A 177 -17.84 4.46 -11.82
N VAL A 178 -17.15 4.34 -10.70
CA VAL A 178 -16.36 3.13 -10.36
C VAL A 178 -17.25 1.89 -10.32
N ALA A 179 -18.44 1.97 -9.74
CA ALA A 179 -19.39 0.86 -9.72
C ALA A 179 -19.87 0.49 -11.13
N ALA A 180 -20.12 1.47 -11.99
CA ALA A 180 -20.52 1.25 -13.38
C ALA A 180 -19.39 0.66 -14.26
N LEU A 181 -18.13 0.81 -13.86
CA LEU A 181 -16.97 0.22 -14.54
C LEU A 181 -16.74 -1.25 -14.15
N GLN A 182 -17.57 -1.84 -13.30
CA GLN A 182 -17.42 -3.25 -12.94
C GLN A 182 -17.89 -4.15 -14.08
N TYR A 183 -17.05 -5.10 -14.51
CA TYR A 183 -17.39 -5.99 -15.62
C TYR A 183 -18.60 -6.88 -15.29
N THR A 184 -19.59 -6.86 -16.18
CA THR A 184 -20.67 -7.83 -16.23
C THR A 184 -20.20 -9.18 -16.77
N ARG A 185 -21.04 -10.22 -16.68
CA ARG A 185 -20.78 -11.52 -17.32
C ARG A 185 -20.59 -11.44 -18.82
N GLN A 186 -21.41 -10.65 -19.49
CA GLN A 186 -21.30 -10.48 -20.93
C GLN A 186 -19.94 -9.86 -21.29
N GLU A 187 -19.54 -8.78 -20.63
CA GLU A 187 -18.28 -8.08 -20.91
C GLU A 187 -17.07 -8.93 -20.56
N ALA A 188 -17.10 -9.63 -19.41
CA ALA A 188 -16.02 -10.53 -19.01
C ALA A 188 -15.77 -11.63 -20.07
N VAL A 189 -16.85 -12.22 -20.60
CA VAL A 189 -16.76 -13.24 -21.66
C VAL A 189 -16.35 -12.62 -23.00
N GLN A 190 -16.88 -11.46 -23.37
CA GLN A 190 -16.56 -10.83 -24.64
C GLN A 190 -15.11 -10.33 -24.72
N LEU A 191 -14.62 -9.71 -23.64
CA LEU A 191 -13.29 -9.09 -23.59
C LEU A 191 -12.19 -10.09 -23.25
N PHE A 192 -12.46 -11.05 -22.34
CA PHE A 192 -11.44 -11.95 -21.80
C PHE A 192 -11.71 -13.42 -22.09
N ARG A 193 -12.80 -13.76 -22.79
CA ARG A 193 -13.27 -15.15 -23.02
C ARG A 193 -13.42 -15.94 -21.72
N ASN A 194 -13.64 -15.25 -20.60
CA ASN A 194 -13.61 -15.86 -19.29
C ASN A 194 -14.50 -15.08 -18.31
N ASP A 195 -15.55 -15.71 -17.79
CA ASP A 195 -16.46 -15.08 -16.82
C ASP A 195 -15.88 -15.02 -15.39
N ARG A 196 -14.64 -15.50 -15.16
CA ARG A 196 -13.97 -15.28 -13.88
C ARG A 196 -13.73 -13.81 -13.61
N TYR A 197 -13.76 -12.94 -14.62
CA TYR A 197 -13.56 -11.50 -14.47
C TYR A 197 -14.85 -10.77 -14.08
N VAL A 198 -15.97 -11.47 -13.92
CA VAL A 198 -17.23 -10.84 -13.50
C VAL A 198 -17.10 -10.28 -12.09
N GLY A 199 -17.37 -8.98 -11.95
CA GLY A 199 -17.13 -8.26 -10.69
C GLY A 199 -15.74 -7.64 -10.57
N ALA A 200 -14.85 -7.83 -11.54
CA ALA A 200 -13.56 -7.14 -11.60
C ALA A 200 -13.69 -5.75 -12.25
N PHE A 201 -12.65 -4.95 -12.12
CA PHE A 201 -12.56 -3.56 -12.56
C PHE A 201 -11.46 -3.41 -13.62
N PRO A 202 -11.59 -2.49 -14.59
CA PRO A 202 -10.56 -2.20 -15.58
C PRO A 202 -9.31 -1.57 -14.95
N HIS A 203 -8.16 -1.69 -15.61
CA HIS A 203 -6.93 -0.96 -15.23
C HIS A 203 -7.03 0.52 -15.63
N PHE A 204 -7.45 0.79 -16.87
CA PHE A 204 -7.68 2.15 -17.38
C PHE A 204 -9.15 2.39 -17.73
N VAL A 205 -9.53 3.66 -17.69
CA VAL A 205 -10.73 4.17 -18.36
C VAL A 205 -10.24 4.80 -19.67
N THR A 206 -10.52 4.17 -20.81
CA THR A 206 -10.10 4.67 -22.13
C THR A 206 -11.28 4.78 -23.08
N GLY A 207 -11.58 6.00 -23.52
CA GLY A 207 -12.53 6.29 -24.60
C GLY A 207 -13.02 7.74 -24.52
N ASP A 208 -13.21 8.41 -25.67
CA ASP A 208 -13.85 9.74 -25.74
C ASP A 208 -15.31 9.71 -25.23
N ASP A 209 -15.91 8.51 -25.21
CA ASP A 209 -17.21 8.18 -24.67
C ASP A 209 -17.18 7.70 -23.20
N GLY A 210 -15.99 7.55 -22.61
CA GLY A 210 -15.82 6.93 -21.29
C GLY A 210 -16.17 5.44 -21.31
N THR A 211 -15.80 4.70 -22.34
CA THR A 211 -15.90 3.23 -22.33
C THR A 211 -14.95 2.59 -21.31
N MET A 212 -15.25 1.34 -20.94
CA MET A 212 -14.36 0.55 -20.09
C MET A 212 -13.06 0.31 -20.84
N GLY A 213 -11.93 0.75 -20.27
CA GLY A 213 -10.65 0.40 -20.84
C GLY A 213 -10.36 -1.09 -20.67
N THR A 214 -9.33 -1.54 -21.38
CA THR A 214 -8.91 -2.94 -21.38
C THR A 214 -7.87 -3.17 -20.28
N TRP A 215 -7.76 -4.43 -19.83
CA TRP A 215 -6.53 -4.87 -19.20
C TRP A 215 -5.55 -5.16 -20.33
N ASP A 216 -4.46 -4.43 -20.39
CA ASP A 216 -3.33 -4.82 -21.22
C ASP A 216 -2.57 -5.96 -20.50
N VAL A 217 -3.18 -7.14 -20.46
CA VAL A 217 -2.63 -8.33 -19.80
C VAL A 217 -1.35 -8.84 -20.47
N GLU A 218 -1.07 -8.43 -21.70
CA GLU A 218 0.13 -8.81 -22.46
C GLU A 218 1.37 -8.05 -21.96
N HIS A 219 1.21 -6.81 -21.50
CA HIS A 219 2.32 -5.95 -21.08
C HIS A 219 2.39 -5.69 -19.56
N TRP A 220 1.29 -5.93 -18.81
CA TRP A 220 1.23 -5.61 -17.38
C TRP A 220 1.30 -6.85 -16.49
N ALA A 221 2.13 -6.76 -15.45
CA ALA A 221 2.26 -7.82 -14.46
C ALA A 221 0.92 -8.03 -13.72
N PRO A 222 0.46 -9.27 -13.50
CA PRO A 222 -0.79 -9.55 -12.77
C PRO A 222 -0.85 -8.96 -11.34
N ALA A 223 0.30 -8.70 -10.71
CA ALA A 223 0.40 -7.97 -9.44
C ALA A 223 -0.13 -6.53 -9.54
N MET A 224 0.16 -5.83 -10.62
CA MET A 224 -0.30 -4.46 -10.85
C MET A 224 -1.82 -4.41 -11.02
N LEU A 225 -2.35 -5.38 -11.78
CA LEU A 225 -3.78 -5.54 -11.98
C LEU A 225 -4.53 -5.87 -10.68
N SER A 226 -3.87 -6.57 -9.75
CA SER A 226 -4.42 -6.87 -8.42
C SER A 226 -4.56 -5.61 -7.55
N LEU A 227 -3.59 -4.68 -7.61
CA LEU A 227 -3.65 -3.41 -6.87
C LEU A 227 -4.87 -2.56 -7.27
N ASP A 228 -5.21 -2.57 -8.54
CA ASP A 228 -6.38 -1.89 -9.08
C ASP A 228 -7.67 -2.43 -8.49
N GLN A 229 -7.79 -3.76 -8.40
CA GLN A 229 -8.94 -4.42 -7.80
C GLN A 229 -9.08 -4.04 -6.32
N TYR A 230 -7.97 -4.06 -5.59
CA TYR A 230 -7.97 -3.73 -4.17
C TYR A 230 -8.36 -2.28 -3.93
N ALA A 231 -7.85 -1.35 -4.73
CA ALA A 231 -8.19 0.07 -4.65
C ALA A 231 -9.67 0.32 -4.95
N ALA A 232 -10.22 -0.31 -6.00
CA ALA A 232 -11.64 -0.19 -6.35
C ALA A 232 -12.56 -0.75 -5.25
N VAL A 233 -12.28 -1.95 -4.74
CA VAL A 233 -13.05 -2.55 -3.63
C VAL A 233 -12.96 -1.67 -2.37
N ARG A 234 -11.77 -1.18 -2.03
CA ARG A 234 -11.57 -0.29 -0.88
C ARG A 234 -12.39 0.99 -1.00
N ALA A 235 -12.32 1.67 -2.14
CA ALA A 235 -13.05 2.91 -2.38
C ALA A 235 -14.57 2.71 -2.31
N LEU A 236 -15.09 1.64 -2.93
CA LEU A 236 -16.53 1.30 -2.86
C LEU A 236 -16.97 0.94 -1.44
N ALA A 237 -16.16 0.22 -0.67
CA ALA A 237 -16.47 -0.09 0.73
C ALA A 237 -16.49 1.17 1.60
N VAL A 238 -15.51 2.07 1.45
CA VAL A 238 -15.45 3.37 2.12
C VAL A 238 -16.67 4.24 1.74
N GLY A 239 -17.00 4.28 0.44
CA GLY A 239 -18.18 4.95 -0.08
C GLY A 239 -19.48 4.40 0.51
N TYR A 240 -19.62 3.07 0.61
CA TYR A 240 -20.77 2.44 1.26
C TYR A 240 -20.88 2.84 2.74
N GLY A 241 -19.76 2.86 3.46
CA GLY A 241 -19.74 3.28 4.87
C GLY A 241 -20.27 4.68 5.09
N ARG A 242 -19.92 5.62 4.20
CA ARG A 242 -20.38 7.01 4.25
C ARG A 242 -21.81 7.20 3.75
N PHE A 243 -22.16 6.58 2.62
CA PHE A 243 -23.36 6.94 1.87
C PHE A 243 -24.50 5.93 1.95
N ARG A 244 -24.21 4.70 2.40
CA ARG A 244 -25.16 3.58 2.51
C ARG A 244 -25.92 3.24 1.21
N THR A 245 -25.35 3.60 0.06
CA THR A 245 -25.89 3.24 -1.27
C THR A 245 -25.71 1.74 -1.53
N SER A 246 -26.79 1.04 -1.90
CA SER A 246 -26.75 -0.41 -2.17
C SER A 246 -25.80 -0.79 -3.30
N THR A 247 -25.75 0.01 -4.38
CA THR A 247 -24.86 -0.23 -5.51
C THR A 247 -23.38 -0.33 -5.09
N TYR A 248 -22.95 0.48 -4.11
CA TYR A 248 -21.57 0.42 -3.61
C TYR A 248 -21.31 -0.84 -2.81
N ASN A 249 -22.29 -1.27 -1.98
CA ASN A 249 -22.22 -2.54 -1.27
C ASN A 249 -22.12 -3.71 -2.25
N ASP A 250 -22.99 -3.74 -3.25
CA ASP A 250 -23.11 -4.86 -4.18
C ASP A 250 -21.84 -5.00 -5.04
N ALA A 251 -21.30 -3.87 -5.53
CA ALA A 251 -20.06 -3.84 -6.28
C ALA A 251 -18.84 -4.21 -5.41
N ALA A 252 -18.75 -3.68 -4.18
CA ALA A 252 -17.68 -4.04 -3.24
C ALA A 252 -17.73 -5.52 -2.85
N ALA A 253 -18.93 -6.07 -2.59
CA ALA A 253 -19.12 -7.49 -2.29
C ALA A 253 -18.73 -8.38 -3.48
N ALA A 254 -19.07 -7.97 -4.69
CA ALA A 254 -18.73 -8.69 -5.92
C ALA A 254 -17.22 -8.73 -6.15
N GLY A 255 -16.54 -7.59 -5.98
CA GLY A 255 -15.08 -7.54 -6.05
C GLY A 255 -14.41 -8.31 -4.91
N THR A 256 -14.97 -8.27 -3.69
CA THR A 256 -14.44 -8.98 -2.51
C THR A 256 -14.46 -10.50 -2.69
N ARG A 257 -15.42 -11.06 -3.45
CA ARG A 257 -15.45 -12.49 -3.77
C ARG A 257 -14.12 -12.98 -4.33
N HIS A 258 -13.58 -12.25 -5.29
CA HIS A 258 -12.29 -12.55 -5.92
C HIS A 258 -11.15 -12.53 -4.91
N LEU A 259 -11.25 -11.63 -3.93
CA LEU A 259 -10.28 -11.49 -2.85
C LEU A 259 -10.38 -12.62 -1.83
N LEU A 260 -11.52 -13.32 -1.72
CA LEU A 260 -11.78 -14.37 -0.75
C LEU A 260 -11.54 -15.78 -1.28
N GLY A 261 -11.46 -15.98 -2.60
CA GLY A 261 -11.32 -17.30 -3.25
C GLY A 261 -10.07 -18.11 -2.89
N THR A 262 -9.12 -17.57 -2.12
CA THR A 262 -7.96 -18.30 -1.59
C THR A 262 -8.23 -18.70 -0.13
N THR A 263 -8.75 -19.92 0.09
CA THR A 263 -9.28 -20.36 1.40
C THR A 263 -8.43 -21.38 2.16
N GLN A 264 -7.38 -21.97 1.55
CA GLN A 264 -6.30 -22.62 2.29
C GLN A 264 -4.98 -21.97 1.91
N ILE A 265 -4.43 -21.22 2.86
CA ILE A 265 -3.05 -20.75 2.82
C ILE A 265 -2.45 -21.26 4.11
N ASP A 266 -1.58 -22.25 3.98
CA ASP A 266 -0.86 -22.83 5.10
C ASP A 266 -0.01 -21.73 5.78
N PRO A 267 -0.23 -21.44 7.07
CA PRO A 267 0.56 -20.45 7.81
C PRO A 267 2.03 -20.86 7.98
N GLU A 268 2.41 -22.12 7.74
CA GLU A 268 3.79 -22.59 7.72
C GLU A 268 4.44 -22.47 6.33
N LEU A 269 3.67 -22.17 5.28
CA LEU A 269 4.15 -22.03 3.90
C LEU A 269 5.04 -20.80 3.69
N VAL A 270 5.04 -19.85 4.64
CA VAL A 270 5.99 -18.73 4.65
C VAL A 270 7.43 -19.21 4.87
N TYR A 271 7.62 -20.44 5.34
CA TYR A 271 8.92 -20.97 5.79
C TYR A 271 9.32 -22.31 5.15
N ALA A 272 8.44 -22.99 4.40
CA ALA A 272 8.74 -24.27 3.77
C ALA A 272 9.36 -24.08 2.37
N GLY A 273 10.68 -23.96 2.33
CA GLY A 273 11.48 -23.74 1.13
C GLY A 273 11.30 -24.75 -0.01
N ALA A 274 10.29 -24.54 -0.86
CA ALA A 274 10.17 -25.05 -2.22
C ALA A 274 9.12 -24.21 -2.96
N PRO A 275 9.21 -23.98 -4.28
CA PRO A 275 8.04 -23.58 -5.05
C PRO A 275 7.08 -24.78 -5.08
N ALA A 276 6.22 -24.90 -4.07
CA ALA A 276 5.20 -25.92 -4.08
C ALA A 276 4.23 -25.60 -5.22
N GLY A 277 4.26 -26.42 -6.27
CA GLY A 277 3.06 -26.66 -7.06
C GLY A 277 1.92 -26.96 -6.07
N PHE A 278 0.84 -26.20 -6.20
CA PHE A 278 -0.37 -26.36 -5.40
C PHE A 278 -0.87 -27.81 -5.48
N PRO A 279 -0.99 -28.57 -4.37
CA PRO A 279 -1.89 -29.71 -4.33
C PRO A 279 -3.26 -29.16 -3.90
N LEU A 280 -4.14 -28.98 -4.90
CA LEU A 280 -5.57 -28.97 -4.68
C LEU A 280 -5.98 -30.42 -4.35
N ASP A 281 -6.05 -30.79 -3.07
CA ASP A 281 -6.68 -32.05 -2.68
C ASP A 281 -7.75 -31.81 -1.62
N GLY A 282 -9.01 -31.93 -2.05
CA GLY A 282 -10.16 -32.10 -1.15
C GLY A 282 -11.42 -31.32 -1.49
N ALA A 283 -11.35 -30.28 -2.31
CA ALA A 283 -12.55 -29.59 -2.81
C ALA A 283 -12.66 -29.79 -4.31
N THR A 284 -13.59 -30.64 -4.73
CA THR A 284 -14.04 -30.74 -6.12
C THR A 284 -14.64 -29.39 -6.53
N TYR A 285 -13.78 -28.51 -7.02
CA TYR A 285 -14.15 -27.41 -7.91
C TYR A 285 -13.85 -27.90 -9.32
N GLU A 286 -14.87 -28.23 -10.10
CA GLU A 286 -14.74 -28.22 -11.56
C GLU A 286 -14.66 -26.75 -12.00
N ILE A 287 -13.46 -26.19 -11.87
CA ILE A 287 -12.97 -25.09 -12.69
C ILE A 287 -12.10 -25.78 -13.75
N GLY A 288 -12.75 -26.10 -14.87
CA GLY A 288 -12.24 -27.04 -15.87
C GLY A 288 -10.92 -26.64 -16.52
N GLU A 289 -10.08 -27.65 -16.64
CA GLU A 289 -8.94 -27.84 -17.55
C GLU A 289 -7.79 -26.82 -17.48
N GLU A 290 -6.75 -27.28 -16.77
CA GLU A 290 -5.35 -26.90 -16.89
C GLU A 290 -4.80 -27.13 -18.32
N THR A 291 -5.35 -26.44 -19.31
CA THR A 291 -4.68 -26.25 -20.60
C THR A 291 -4.03 -24.87 -20.62
N GLY A 292 -2.85 -24.78 -20.03
CA GLY A 292 -1.76 -23.95 -20.56
C GLY A 292 -1.80 -22.42 -20.51
N GLU A 293 -2.91 -21.74 -20.20
CA GLU A 293 -2.95 -20.26 -20.26
C GLU A 293 -3.56 -19.60 -19.01
N HIS A 294 -2.66 -19.04 -18.18
CA HIS A 294 -2.87 -18.02 -17.14
C HIS A 294 -3.85 -18.32 -15.97
N PRO A 295 -3.43 -19.10 -14.95
CA PRO A 295 -4.12 -19.22 -13.66
C PRO A 295 -3.93 -18.00 -12.71
N TYR A 296 -3.27 -16.92 -13.15
CA TYR A 296 -2.62 -15.96 -12.22
C TYR A 296 -3.37 -14.67 -11.89
N LEU A 297 -4.68 -14.59 -12.13
CA LEU A 297 -5.37 -13.30 -12.13
C LEU A 297 -5.33 -12.53 -10.81
N ILE A 298 -5.31 -13.25 -9.71
CA ILE A 298 -5.37 -12.73 -8.33
C ILE A 298 -4.26 -13.37 -7.47
N THR A 299 -3.42 -14.22 -8.07
CA THR A 299 -2.40 -15.04 -7.41
C THR A 299 -0.98 -14.53 -7.63
N TYR A 300 -0.81 -13.21 -7.76
CA TYR A 300 0.36 -12.53 -7.19
C TYR A 300 0.16 -12.22 -5.70
N GLY A 301 -0.67 -13.01 -5.00
CA GLY A 301 -0.92 -12.92 -3.55
C GLY A 301 0.30 -13.26 -2.67
N TRP A 302 1.50 -13.02 -3.16
CA TRP A 302 2.79 -13.39 -2.58
C TRP A 302 3.81 -12.23 -2.69
N SER A 303 3.44 -11.05 -3.24
CA SER A 303 4.26 -9.85 -3.17
C SER A 303 3.85 -8.97 -1.97
N PRO A 304 4.78 -8.47 -1.14
CA PRO A 304 4.42 -7.68 0.05
C PRO A 304 3.60 -6.42 -0.24
N ASN A 305 3.84 -5.74 -1.36
CA ASN A 305 3.03 -4.60 -1.78
C ASN A 305 1.56 -4.99 -2.03
N ALA A 306 1.30 -6.08 -2.77
CA ALA A 306 -0.04 -6.53 -3.08
C ALA A 306 -0.74 -7.06 -1.84
N ILE A 307 -0.05 -7.81 -0.99
CA ILE A 307 -0.63 -8.37 0.24
C ILE A 307 -0.98 -7.27 1.25
N ALA A 308 -0.12 -6.27 1.41
CA ALA A 308 -0.43 -5.12 2.26
C ALA A 308 -1.66 -4.36 1.76
N GLN A 309 -1.75 -4.12 0.44
CA GLN A 309 -2.88 -3.41 -0.15
C GLN A 309 -4.17 -4.24 -0.12
N LEU A 310 -4.10 -5.57 -0.28
CA LEU A 310 -5.21 -6.49 -0.02
C LEU A 310 -5.73 -6.31 1.41
N GLY A 311 -4.83 -6.24 2.40
CA GLY A 311 -5.18 -5.99 3.79
C GLY A 311 -6.00 -4.71 3.97
N THR A 312 -5.66 -3.63 3.27
CA THR A 312 -6.43 -2.37 3.33
C THR A 312 -7.84 -2.50 2.75
N ALA A 313 -8.01 -3.24 1.65
CA ALA A 313 -9.32 -3.47 1.04
C ALA A 313 -10.21 -4.33 1.93
N LEU A 314 -9.67 -5.45 2.45
CA LEU A 314 -10.40 -6.33 3.36
C LEU A 314 -10.80 -5.63 4.66
N ARG A 315 -9.89 -4.80 5.22
CA ARG A 315 -10.21 -3.97 6.37
C ARG A 315 -11.32 -2.97 6.06
N ALA A 316 -11.30 -2.31 4.90
CA ALA A 316 -12.37 -1.38 4.53
C ALA A 316 -13.73 -2.08 4.37
N VAL A 317 -13.77 -3.26 3.76
CA VAL A 317 -14.97 -4.11 3.66
C VAL A 317 -15.52 -4.43 5.06
N ARG A 318 -14.62 -4.83 5.98
CA ARG A 318 -14.92 -5.11 7.38
C ARG A 318 -15.44 -3.91 8.14
N ASP A 319 -14.68 -2.82 8.16
CA ASP A 319 -14.96 -1.63 8.98
C ASP A 319 -16.25 -0.93 8.52
N ASN A 320 -16.57 -0.99 7.21
CA ASN A 320 -17.77 -0.38 6.65
C ASN A 320 -18.99 -1.33 6.58
N ARG A 321 -18.83 -2.58 7.03
CA ARG A 321 -19.89 -3.60 7.11
C ARG A 321 -20.52 -3.95 5.75
N VAL A 322 -19.72 -4.03 4.69
CA VAL A 322 -20.16 -4.56 3.38
C VAL A 322 -20.68 -5.99 3.50
N MET A 323 -21.92 -6.24 3.08
CA MET A 323 -22.54 -7.55 3.16
C MET A 323 -22.70 -8.18 1.78
N VAL A 324 -22.52 -9.50 1.70
CA VAL A 324 -22.85 -10.27 0.50
C VAL A 324 -24.36 -10.24 0.28
N PRO A 325 -24.85 -9.75 -0.88
CA PRO A 325 -26.28 -9.72 -1.17
C PRO A 325 -26.88 -11.13 -1.22
N GLN A 326 -28.03 -11.30 -0.56
CA GLN A 326 -28.76 -12.57 -0.51
C GLN A 326 -29.70 -12.75 -1.72
N SER A 327 -29.73 -11.79 -2.64
CA SER A 327 -30.56 -11.85 -3.84
C SER A 327 -30.11 -12.98 -4.77
N PRO A 328 -31.03 -13.88 -5.20
CA PRO A 328 -30.71 -14.91 -6.19
C PRO A 328 -30.17 -14.34 -7.50
N ALA A 329 -30.67 -13.17 -7.93
CA ALA A 329 -30.21 -12.51 -9.14
C ALA A 329 -28.74 -12.06 -9.02
N TRP A 330 -28.37 -11.50 -7.87
CA TRP A 330 -26.98 -11.12 -7.60
C TRP A 330 -26.08 -12.35 -7.54
N GLN A 331 -26.50 -13.41 -6.84
CA GLN A 331 -25.72 -14.65 -6.77
C GLN A 331 -25.53 -15.28 -8.15
N ALA A 332 -26.59 -15.35 -8.97
CA ALA A 332 -26.51 -15.89 -10.33
C ALA A 332 -25.62 -15.07 -11.27
N ALA A 333 -25.53 -13.75 -11.05
CA ALA A 333 -24.66 -12.86 -11.81
C ALA A 333 -23.18 -13.09 -11.48
N TYR A 334 -22.82 -13.20 -10.20
CA TYR A 334 -21.42 -13.21 -9.75
C TYR A 334 -20.87 -14.59 -9.38
N TRP A 335 -21.69 -15.64 -9.29
CA TRP A 335 -21.25 -16.98 -8.96
C TRP A 335 -21.64 -17.98 -10.06
N ARG A 336 -20.77 -18.96 -10.28
CA ARG A 336 -21.12 -20.21 -10.95
C ARG A 336 -21.61 -21.17 -9.87
N GLY A 337 -22.89 -21.53 -9.90
CA GLY A 337 -23.50 -22.38 -8.87
C GLY A 337 -23.83 -21.65 -7.57
N THR A 338 -23.99 -22.42 -6.48
CA THR A 338 -24.38 -21.88 -5.17
C THR A 338 -23.15 -21.37 -4.41
N PRO A 339 -23.14 -20.12 -3.93
CA PRO A 339 -22.03 -19.61 -3.14
C PRO A 339 -21.85 -20.41 -1.83
N PRO A 340 -20.62 -20.59 -1.31
CA PRO A 340 -20.40 -21.36 -0.10
C PRO A 340 -21.02 -20.69 1.13
N ARG A 341 -21.46 -21.49 2.10
CA ARG A 341 -22.07 -20.99 3.35
C ARG A 341 -21.15 -20.03 4.13
N SER A 342 -19.83 -20.23 4.05
CA SER A 342 -18.83 -19.35 4.65
C SER A 342 -18.86 -17.91 4.10
N VAL A 343 -19.41 -17.72 2.89
CA VAL A 343 -19.58 -16.41 2.25
C VAL A 343 -21.00 -15.88 2.42
N LEU A 344 -22.00 -16.75 2.38
CA LEU A 344 -23.42 -16.36 2.50
C LEU A 344 -23.84 -16.03 3.93
N ALA A 345 -23.24 -16.66 4.95
CA ALA A 345 -23.55 -16.38 6.34
C ALA A 345 -22.72 -15.18 6.84
N PRO A 346 -23.35 -14.05 7.22
CA PRO A 346 -22.61 -12.83 7.58
C PRO A 346 -21.57 -13.05 8.66
N GLY A 347 -21.91 -13.79 9.73
CA GLY A 347 -20.97 -14.07 10.81
C GLY A 347 -19.72 -14.84 10.35
N LEU A 348 -19.87 -15.80 9.44
CA LEU A 348 -18.73 -16.56 8.90
C LEU A 348 -17.92 -15.74 7.91
N PHE A 349 -18.59 -14.91 7.11
CA PHE A 349 -17.95 -13.98 6.18
C PHE A 349 -17.04 -12.99 6.93
N TRP A 350 -17.53 -12.42 8.03
CA TRP A 350 -16.76 -11.51 8.89
C TRP A 350 -15.55 -12.19 9.53
N LEU A 351 -15.75 -13.41 10.08
CA LEU A 351 -14.65 -14.19 10.67
C LEU A 351 -13.56 -14.52 9.63
N GLY A 352 -13.97 -14.86 8.40
CA GLY A 352 -13.06 -15.11 7.28
C GLY A 352 -12.27 -13.85 6.88
N LEU A 353 -12.93 -12.69 6.83
CA LEU A 353 -12.27 -11.40 6.56
C LEU A 353 -11.24 -11.06 7.64
N ASP A 354 -11.61 -11.16 8.92
CA ASP A 354 -10.70 -10.89 10.04
C ASP A 354 -9.48 -11.82 10.03
N ALA A 355 -9.70 -13.12 9.75
CA ALA A 355 -8.61 -14.08 9.62
C ALA A 355 -7.67 -13.72 8.46
N LYS A 356 -8.22 -13.26 7.35
CA LYS A 356 -7.44 -12.88 6.17
C LYS A 356 -6.68 -11.58 6.36
N VAL A 357 -7.26 -10.58 7.04
CA VAL A 357 -6.53 -9.36 7.45
C VAL A 357 -5.34 -9.74 8.33
N ARG A 358 -5.52 -10.57 9.37
CA ARG A 358 -4.40 -11.05 10.21
C ARG A 358 -3.35 -11.80 9.40
N TYR A 359 -3.76 -12.58 8.40
CA TYR A 359 -2.81 -13.21 7.48
C TYR A 359 -1.99 -12.18 6.73
N THR A 360 -2.60 -11.11 6.20
CA THR A 360 -1.83 -10.06 5.51
C THR A 360 -0.78 -9.44 6.42
N HIS A 361 -1.08 -9.24 7.71
CA HIS A 361 -0.10 -8.75 8.68
C HIS A 361 1.04 -9.73 8.90
N ARG A 362 0.73 -11.01 9.20
CA ARG A 362 1.74 -12.05 9.40
C ARG A 362 2.63 -12.25 8.17
N PHE A 363 2.07 -12.17 6.97
CA PHE A 363 2.82 -12.27 5.73
C PHE A 363 3.83 -11.12 5.62
N ILE A 364 3.41 -9.88 5.86
CA ILE A 364 4.30 -8.72 5.85
C ILE A 364 5.38 -8.84 6.94
N GLU A 365 4.98 -9.31 8.13
CA GLU A 365 5.87 -9.53 9.26
C GLU A 365 6.96 -10.54 8.97
N ALA A 366 6.60 -11.61 8.29
CA ALA A 366 7.52 -12.69 7.94
C ALA A 366 8.33 -12.44 6.66
N THR A 367 7.89 -11.53 5.77
CA THR A 367 8.61 -11.18 4.53
C THR A 367 9.73 -10.16 4.73
N GLN A 368 10.08 -9.83 5.98
CA GLN A 368 11.35 -9.17 6.32
C GLN A 368 12.50 -10.13 6.06
N LEU A 369 13.22 -9.97 4.96
CA LEU A 369 14.29 -10.89 4.64
C LEU A 369 15.66 -10.21 4.70
N PRO A 370 16.52 -10.61 5.65
CA PRO A 370 17.77 -11.25 5.27
C PRO A 370 17.44 -12.64 4.72
N VAL A 371 17.43 -12.84 3.41
CA VAL A 371 17.25 -14.20 2.86
C VAL A 371 18.59 -14.93 3.01
N GLY A 372 18.63 -16.08 3.67
CA GLY A 372 19.84 -16.89 3.70
C GLY A 372 20.24 -17.37 2.29
N ALA A 373 21.54 -17.43 2.00
CA ALA A 373 22.12 -17.87 0.72
C ALA A 373 21.62 -19.23 0.20
N GLY A 374 21.00 -20.06 1.03
CA GLY A 374 20.51 -21.40 0.68
C GLY A 374 18.98 -21.54 0.62
N PHE A 375 18.22 -20.45 0.46
CA PHE A 375 16.75 -20.52 0.49
C PHE A 375 16.17 -21.06 -0.84
N PRO A 376 15.25 -22.04 -0.83
CA PRO A 376 15.10 -22.97 -1.96
C PRO A 376 14.22 -22.54 -3.14
N TRP A 377 13.61 -21.35 -3.10
CA TRP A 377 12.89 -20.77 -4.24
C TRP A 377 13.68 -19.66 -4.96
N LEU A 378 14.85 -19.28 -4.42
CA LEU A 378 15.79 -18.42 -5.11
C LEU A 378 16.66 -19.28 -6.02
N ASP A 379 16.40 -19.21 -7.32
CA ASP A 379 17.33 -19.70 -8.33
C ASP A 379 18.58 -18.81 -8.29
N LEU A 380 19.58 -19.15 -7.47
CA LEU A 380 20.78 -18.33 -7.26
C LEU A 380 21.54 -17.99 -8.56
N GLU A 381 21.35 -18.79 -9.62
CA GLU A 381 21.99 -18.60 -10.92
C GLU A 381 21.18 -17.71 -11.87
N ARG A 382 19.85 -17.57 -11.65
CA ARG A 382 18.95 -16.73 -12.48
C ARG A 382 18.28 -15.57 -11.74
N THR A 383 18.20 -15.62 -10.42
CA THR A 383 17.78 -14.57 -9.52
C THR A 383 19.01 -14.04 -8.79
N THR A 384 19.28 -12.76 -8.94
CA THR A 384 20.40 -12.08 -8.27
C THR A 384 20.15 -11.87 -6.76
N PHE A 385 19.57 -12.83 -6.05
CA PHE A 385 19.47 -12.82 -4.57
C PHE A 385 19.62 -14.27 -4.03
N PRO A 386 20.31 -14.53 -2.90
CA PRO A 386 20.66 -13.58 -1.83
C PRO A 386 22.10 -13.68 -1.26
N GLY A 387 22.49 -12.64 -0.51
CA GLY A 387 23.67 -12.66 0.38
C GLY A 387 23.32 -13.09 1.80
N THR A 388 24.32 -13.46 2.60
CA THR A 388 24.16 -14.13 3.92
C THR A 388 23.50 -13.31 5.04
N GLY A 389 23.02 -12.09 4.79
CA GLY A 389 22.53 -11.18 5.84
C GLY A 389 23.65 -10.49 6.67
N ASP A 390 24.91 -10.82 6.40
CA ASP A 390 26.08 -10.23 7.05
C ASP A 390 26.61 -8.97 6.34
N ASP A 391 26.19 -8.75 5.09
CA ASP A 391 26.54 -7.56 4.33
C ASP A 391 25.68 -6.36 4.81
N PRO A 392 26.30 -5.25 5.29
CA PRO A 392 25.58 -4.04 5.69
C PRO A 392 24.61 -3.50 4.64
N VAL A 393 24.89 -3.77 3.35
CA VAL A 393 24.03 -3.35 2.23
C VAL A 393 22.73 -4.17 2.16
N ARG A 394 22.74 -5.40 2.68
CA ARG A 394 21.63 -6.36 2.60
C ARG A 394 20.91 -6.56 3.94
N ARG A 395 21.55 -6.20 5.06
CA ARG A 395 20.94 -6.15 6.39
C ARG A 395 19.75 -5.17 6.38
N ASP A 396 18.64 -5.62 6.95
CA ASP A 396 17.36 -4.88 7.03
C ASP A 396 16.68 -4.62 5.68
N GLY A 397 17.07 -5.30 4.59
CA GLY A 397 16.46 -5.17 3.27
C GLY A 397 15.01 -5.67 3.18
N TRP A 398 14.22 -5.07 2.30
CA TRP A 398 12.81 -5.41 2.09
C TRP A 398 12.60 -6.05 0.70
N TYR A 399 12.09 -7.28 0.66
CA TYR A 399 11.66 -7.90 -0.61
C TYR A 399 10.38 -7.21 -1.09
N ASP A 400 10.42 -6.50 -2.21
CA ASP A 400 9.26 -5.73 -2.70
C ASP A 400 8.28 -6.56 -3.55
N GLY A 401 8.63 -7.82 -3.82
CA GLY A 401 7.81 -8.76 -4.57
C GLY A 401 7.61 -8.43 -6.05
N SER A 402 8.45 -7.55 -6.60
CA SER A 402 8.43 -7.19 -8.02
C SER A 402 8.95 -8.29 -8.96
N GLY A 403 9.52 -9.38 -8.41
CA GLY A 403 10.23 -10.40 -9.17
C GLY A 403 11.54 -9.90 -9.82
N ARG A 404 11.90 -8.62 -9.58
CA ARG A 404 13.12 -8.01 -10.08
C ARG A 404 14.20 -8.12 -9.01
N GLY A 405 15.46 -8.24 -9.45
CA GLY A 405 16.62 -8.16 -8.56
C GLY A 405 16.87 -6.72 -8.10
N ALA A 406 15.85 -6.00 -7.64
CA ALA A 406 15.97 -4.65 -7.14
C ALA A 406 14.84 -4.32 -6.17
N MET A 407 15.16 -3.54 -5.14
CA MET A 407 14.20 -3.01 -4.17
C MET A 407 13.74 -1.63 -4.63
N SER A 408 12.47 -1.49 -4.98
CA SER A 408 11.86 -0.24 -5.41
C SER A 408 11.23 0.52 -4.25
N ALA A 409 11.57 1.80 -4.10
CA ALA A 409 10.89 2.71 -3.17
C ALA A 409 9.37 2.77 -3.46
N VAL A 410 8.96 2.65 -4.72
CA VAL A 410 7.54 2.68 -5.12
C VAL A 410 6.76 1.54 -4.48
N TYR A 411 7.26 0.31 -4.60
CA TYR A 411 6.58 -0.91 -4.13
C TYR A 411 6.77 -1.12 -2.63
N SER A 412 7.97 -0.87 -2.08
CA SER A 412 8.20 -0.97 -0.64
C SER A 412 7.34 0.04 0.13
N ARG A 413 7.12 1.24 -0.41
CA ARG A 413 6.19 2.21 0.19
C ARG A 413 4.75 1.66 0.21
N LEU A 414 4.29 1.01 -0.85
CA LEU A 414 2.96 0.40 -0.88
C LEU A 414 2.81 -0.70 0.19
N ALA A 415 3.87 -1.48 0.43
CA ALA A 415 3.90 -2.46 1.52
C ALA A 415 3.78 -1.79 2.89
N MET A 416 4.59 -0.76 3.16
CA MET A 416 4.61 -0.02 4.45
C MET A 416 3.31 0.68 4.75
N THR A 417 2.89 1.53 3.83
CA THR A 417 1.64 2.26 3.98
C THR A 417 0.45 1.32 4.06
N GLY A 418 0.41 0.25 3.26
CA GLY A 418 -0.66 -0.74 3.30
C GLY A 418 -0.70 -1.54 4.61
N TYR A 419 0.45 -1.96 5.14
CA TYR A 419 0.55 -2.67 6.41
C TYR A 419 0.01 -1.80 7.56
N VAL A 420 0.50 -0.57 7.69
CA VAL A 420 0.04 0.37 8.73
C VAL A 420 -1.45 0.69 8.56
N GLN A 421 -1.90 1.02 7.34
CA GLN A 421 -3.30 1.36 7.07
C GLN A 421 -4.26 0.20 7.31
N SER A 422 -3.83 -1.04 7.05
CA SER A 422 -4.60 -2.24 7.35
C SER A 422 -4.55 -2.63 8.85
N GLY A 423 -3.80 -1.90 9.67
CA GLY A 423 -3.78 -2.04 11.13
C GLY A 423 -2.59 -2.83 11.68
N GLY A 424 -1.57 -3.10 10.87
CA GLY A 424 -0.31 -3.65 11.31
C GLY A 424 0.41 -2.74 12.31
N ARG A 425 1.02 -3.34 13.34
CA ARG A 425 1.55 -2.63 14.51
C ARG A 425 2.87 -3.20 15.07
N ASP A 426 3.53 -4.11 14.35
CA ASP A 426 4.81 -4.65 14.79
C ASP A 426 5.89 -3.55 14.77
N VAL A 427 6.20 -3.02 15.95
CA VAL A 427 7.15 -1.91 16.14
C VAL A 427 8.57 -2.33 15.77
N ASP A 428 8.97 -3.57 16.06
CA ASP A 428 10.32 -4.04 15.79
C ASP A 428 10.54 -4.19 14.29
N LEU A 429 9.56 -4.72 13.56
CA LEU A 429 9.56 -4.71 12.11
C LEU A 429 9.65 -3.30 11.55
N LEU A 430 8.80 -2.39 12.03
CA LEU A 430 8.72 -1.04 11.50
C LEU A 430 9.99 -0.23 11.77
N ASN A 431 10.67 -0.47 12.90
CA ASN A 431 11.98 0.11 13.18
C ASN A 431 13.06 -0.42 12.23
N ARG A 432 13.11 -1.73 11.96
CA ARG A 432 14.01 -2.31 10.95
C ARG A 432 13.76 -1.72 9.56
N ALA A 433 12.49 -1.64 9.15
CA ALA A 433 12.11 -1.01 7.89
C ALA A 433 12.48 0.48 7.85
N GLY A 434 12.38 1.19 8.99
CA GLY A 434 12.82 2.57 9.14
C GLY A 434 14.30 2.76 8.79
N HIS A 435 15.18 1.91 9.32
CA HIS A 435 16.61 1.94 9.01
C HIS A 435 16.90 1.71 7.53
N TRP A 436 16.13 0.85 6.86
CA TRP A 436 16.24 0.67 5.42
C TRP A 436 15.90 1.94 4.65
N TRP A 437 14.79 2.61 5.02
CA TRP A 437 14.41 3.88 4.40
C TRP A 437 15.43 4.99 4.64
N GLU A 438 16.07 5.03 5.80
CA GLU A 438 17.17 5.97 6.09
C GLU A 438 18.33 5.81 5.11
N ARG A 439 18.65 4.58 4.70
CA ARG A 439 19.70 4.31 3.68
C ARG A 439 19.33 4.79 2.28
N MET A 440 18.04 4.95 2.00
CA MET A 440 17.58 5.54 0.74
C MET A 440 17.78 7.06 0.72
N VAL A 441 17.86 7.71 1.89
CA VAL A 441 17.99 9.17 2.01
C VAL A 441 19.42 9.61 1.73
N VAL A 442 19.55 10.61 0.85
CA VAL A 442 20.86 11.19 0.49
C VAL A 442 21.04 12.51 1.21
N ARG A 443 22.15 12.63 1.95
CA ARG A 443 22.50 13.84 2.70
C ARG A 443 23.85 14.40 2.25
N SER A 444 23.99 15.73 2.27
CA SER A 444 25.21 16.47 1.91
C SER A 444 25.89 17.11 3.11
#